data_AF-A0A6C0J1D1-F1
#
_entry.id   AF-A0A6C0J1D1-F1
#
_cell.length_a   1.000
_cell.length_b   1.000
_cell.length_c   1.000
_cell.angle_alpha   90.00
_cell.angle_beta   90.00
_cell.angle_gamma   90.00
#
_symmetry.space_group_name_H-M   'P 1'
#
loop_
_entity.id
_entity.type
_entity.pdbx_description
1 polymer ?
#
loop_
_entity_poly.entity_id
_entity_poly.type
_entity_poly.pdbx_seq_one_letter_code
_entity_poly.pdbx_strand_id
1 'polypeptide(L)' 'MPIIDVEENIKTMRNRLMSMQSELFKLEGGLKVFEGFKDAGLTKINLPKTPNQPPIEELESIQEKPE' A
#
# COMPACT_ATOMS: atom_id res chain seq x y z
N MET A 1 -24.02 16.26 -31.61
CA MET A 1 -23.19 16.73 -30.48
C MET A 1 -23.31 15.68 -29.37
N PRO A 2 -22.21 15.18 -28.78
CA PRO A 2 -22.31 14.24 -27.68
C PRO A 2 -22.99 14.93 -26.48
N ILE A 3 -23.90 14.22 -25.83
CA ILE A 3 -24.60 14.68 -24.63
C ILE A 3 -23.86 14.08 -23.45
N ILE A 4 -23.38 14.93 -22.54
CA ILE A 4 -22.72 14.51 -21.30
C ILE A 4 -23.74 14.62 -20.17
N ASP A 5 -23.97 13.53 -19.45
CA ASP A 5 -24.74 13.54 -18.22
C ASP A 5 -23.85 14.03 -17.07
N VAL A 6 -24.03 15.30 -16.69
CA VAL A 6 -23.21 15.96 -15.67
C VAL A 6 -23.46 15.34 -14.28
N GLU A 7 -24.68 14.89 -13.99
CA GLU A 7 -25.05 14.36 -12.68
C GLU A 7 -24.38 13.00 -12.42
N GLU A 8 -24.43 12.11 -13.42
CA GLU A 8 -23.78 10.80 -13.31
C GLU A 8 -22.25 10.92 -13.18
N ASN A 9 -21.66 11.90 -13.87
CA ASN A 9 -20.23 12.18 -13.74
C ASN A 9 -19.87 12.69 -12.34
N ILE A 10 -20.67 13.59 -11.76
CA ILE A 10 -20.46 14.07 -10.37
C ILE A 10 -20.52 12.89 -9.39
N LYS A 11 -21.52 12.01 -9.53
CA LYS A 11 -21.69 10.83 -8.67
C LYS A 11 -20.50 9.87 -8.79
N THR A 12 -20.06 9.59 -10.02
CA THR A 12 -18.90 8.73 -10.29
C THR A 12 -17.63 9.29 -9.65
N MET A 13 -17.39 10.59 -9.80
CA MET A 13 -16.23 11.27 -9.21
C MET A 13 -16.26 11.21 -7.67
N ARG A 14 -17.43 11.43 -7.05
CA ARG A 14 -17.60 11.30 -5.59
C ARG A 14 -17.29 9.89 -5.09
N ASN A 15 -17.80 8.87 -5.76
CA ASN A 15 -17.52 7.48 -5.39
C ASN A 15 -16.02 7.15 -5.49
N ARG A 16 -15.36 7.65 -6.53
CA ARG A 16 -13.92 7.43 -6.74
C ARG A 16 -13.09 8.11 -5.65
N LEU A 17 -13.45 9.35 -5.27
CA LEU A 17 -12.83 10.06 -4.16
C LEU A 17 -12.96 9.28 -2.84
N MET A 18 -14.15 8.73 -2.54
CA MET A 18 -14.36 7.93 -1.34
C MET A 18 -13.51 6.65 -1.34
N SER A 19 -13.37 5.98 -2.48
CA SER A 19 -12.52 4.79 -2.60
C SER A 19 -11.05 5.13 -2.32
N MET A 20 -10.54 6.19 -2.96
CA MET A 20 -9.17 6.64 -2.77
C MET A 20 -8.90 7.06 -1.32
N GLN A 21 -9.85 7.73 -0.67
CA GLN A 21 -9.72 8.08 0.74
C GLN A 21 -9.60 6.84 1.64
N SER A 22 -10.40 5.80 1.38
CA SER A 22 -10.30 4.52 2.10
C SER A 22 -8.94 3.85 1.91
N GLU A 23 -8.41 3.85 0.68
CA GLU A 23 -7.09 3.33 0.38
C GLU A 23 -5.98 4.11 1.07
N LEU A 24 -6.08 5.45 1.09
CA LEU A 24 -5.14 6.30 1.83
C LEU A 24 -5.12 5.94 3.32
N PHE A 25 -6.27 5.76 3.96
CA PHE A 25 -6.30 5.36 5.38
C PHE A 25 -5.67 3.99 5.63
N LYS A 26 -5.83 3.04 4.70
CA LYS A 26 -5.15 1.73 4.80
C LYS A 26 -3.63 1.89 4.71
N LEU A 27 -3.15 2.72 3.77
CA LEU A 27 -1.73 3.00 3.62
C LEU A 27 -1.17 3.73 4.85
N GLU A 28 -1.88 4.71 5.40
CA GLU A 28 -1.50 5.39 6.64
C GLU A 28 -1.44 4.42 7.82
N GLY A 29 -2.40 3.50 7.93
CA GLY A 29 -2.39 2.43 8.93
C GLY A 29 -1.17 1.52 8.80
N GLY A 30 -0.86 1.09 7.58
CA GLY A 30 0.32 0.28 7.28
C GLY A 30 1.62 1.03 7.60
N LEU A 31 1.71 2.31 7.22
CA LEU A 31 2.87 3.15 7.51
C LEU A 31 3.13 3.24 9.03
N LYS A 32 2.10 3.48 9.83
CA LYS A 32 2.23 3.52 11.31
C LYS A 32 2.77 2.22 11.88
N VAL A 33 2.40 1.07 11.31
CA VAL A 33 2.96 -0.23 11.73
C VAL A 33 4.45 -0.31 11.43
N PHE A 34 4.88 0.10 10.23
CA PHE A 34 6.31 0.11 9.87
C PHE A 34 7.11 1.15 10.67
N GLU A 35 6.54 2.30 10.98
CA GLU A 35 7.14 3.28 11.90
C GLU A 35 7.34 2.66 13.29
N GLY A 36 6.33 1.94 13.81
CA GLY A 36 6.45 1.19 15.06
C GLY A 36 7.54 0.11 15.03
N PHE A 37 7.74 -0.57 13.90
CA PHE A 37 8.86 -1.50 13.71
C PHE A 37 10.22 -0.80 13.77
N LYS A 38 10.36 0.32 13.06
CA LYS A 38 11.58 1.12 13.06
C LYS A 38 11.91 1.64 14.46
N ASP A 39 10.92 2.15 15.18
CA ASP A 39 11.09 2.66 16.56
C ASP A 39 11.47 1.54 17.54
N ALA A 40 11.03 0.30 17.27
CA ALA A 40 11.47 -0.90 17.98
C ALA A 40 12.87 -1.40 17.56
N GLY A 41 13.56 -0.70 16.64
CA GLY A 41 14.89 -1.06 16.14
C GLY A 41 14.89 -2.13 15.04
N LEU A 42 13.74 -2.50 14.50
CA LEU A 42 13.63 -3.47 13.41
C LEU A 42 13.83 -2.78 12.06
N THR A 43 14.83 -3.25 11.31
CA THR A 43 15.13 -2.76 9.95
C THR A 43 14.78 -3.80 8.88
N LYS A 44 14.74 -5.09 9.26
CA LYS A 44 14.35 -6.22 8.40
C LYS A 44 13.51 -7.18 9.24
N ILE A 45 12.40 -7.66 8.67
CA ILE A 45 11.48 -8.59 9.33
C ILE A 45 11.27 -9.78 8.42
N ASN A 46 11.50 -10.99 8.94
CA ASN A 46 11.20 -12.21 8.21
C ASN A 46 9.74 -12.57 8.44
N LEU A 47 8.93 -12.51 7.39
CA LEU A 47 7.51 -12.86 7.48
C LEU A 47 7.35 -14.40 7.48
N PRO A 48 6.44 -14.94 8.30
CA PRO A 48 6.16 -16.37 8.28
C PRO A 48 5.64 -16.77 6.90
N LYS A 49 6.17 -17.88 6.36
CA LYS A 49 5.72 -18.43 5.08
C LYS A 49 4.28 -18.90 5.20
N THR A 50 3.36 -18.26 4.47
CA THR A 50 1.99 -18.76 4.39
C THR A 50 1.91 -19.91 3.37
N PRO A 51 1.07 -20.93 3.58
CA PRO A 51 0.99 -22.11 2.70
C PRO A 51 0.65 -21.79 1.23
N ASN A 52 0.08 -20.61 0.95
CA ASN A 52 -0.39 -20.18 -0.38
C ASN A 52 0.44 -19.05 -1.00
N GLN A 53 1.62 -18.72 -0.46
CA GLN A 53 2.49 -17.72 -1.09
C GLN A 53 3.26 -18.35 -2.26
N PRO A 54 3.15 -17.81 -3.50
CA PRO A 54 4.14 -18.12 -4.54
C PRO A 54 5.54 -17.73 -4.04
N PRO A 55 6.61 -18.36 -4.54
CA PRO A 55 7.97 -18.06 -4.08
C PRO A 55 8.21 -16.56 -4.22
N ILE A 56 8.36 -15.89 -3.08
CA ILE A 56 8.87 -14.52 -3.05
C ILE A 56 10.36 -14.72 -3.33
N GLU A 57 10.75 -14.71 -4.61
CA GLU A 57 12.13 -14.44 -4.98
C GLU A 57 12.54 -13.22 -4.16
N GLU A 58 13.55 -13.44 -3.33
CA GLU A 58 14.02 -12.51 -2.32
C GLU A 58 13.98 -11.10 -2.91
N LEU A 59 13.20 -10.22 -2.28
CA LEU A 59 13.38 -8.79 -2.48
C LEU A 59 14.75 -8.47 -1.91
N GLU A 60 15.79 -8.80 -2.70
CA GLU A 60 17.19 -8.61 -2.38
C GLU A 60 17.38 -7.11 -2.25
N SER A 61 17.24 -6.67 -1.00
CA SER A 61 18.11 -5.73 -0.32
C SER A 61 19.40 -5.51 -1.12
N ILE A 62 19.37 -4.58 -2.07
CA ILE A 62 20.55 -3.87 -2.59
C ILE A 62 21.16 -3.05 -1.45
N GLN A 63 21.72 -3.75 -0.49
CA GLN A 63 22.47 -3.16 0.60
C GLN A 63 23.88 -3.68 0.42
N GLU A 64 24.65 -2.92 -0.38
CA GLU A 64 26.09 -3.09 -0.53
C GLU A 64 26.71 -3.19 0.86
N LYS A 65 27.44 -4.28 1.07
CA LYS A 65 28.34 -4.46 2.22
C LYS A 65 29.28 -3.25 2.29
N PRO A 66 29.39 -2.55 3.43
CA PRO A 66 30.51 -1.66 3.64
C PRO A 66 31.77 -2.51 3.86
N GLU A 67 32.79 -2.30 3.02
CA GLU A 67 34.19 -2.59 3.37
C GLU A 67 34.71 -1.58 4.41
#